data_AF-A0A382EUK1-F1
#
_entry.id   AF-A0A382EUK1-F1
#
_cell.length_a   1.000
_cell.length_b   1.000
_cell.length_c   1.000
_cell.angle_alpha   90.00
_cell.angle_beta   90.00
_cell.angle_gamma   90.00
#
_symmetry.space_group_name_H-M   'P 1'
#
loop_
_entity.id
_entity.type
_entity.pdbx_description
1 polymer ?
#
loop_
_entity_poly.entity_id
_entity_poly.type
_entity_poly.pdbx_seq_one_letter_code
_entity_poly.pdbx_strand_id
1 'polypeptide(L)'
;GNADVTAIYMSQDKGATVYAAALGFGSTAMTLPTDDGSANQIMKTDGSGTLSWTSASSLTSINTLSDALIEDTGSMYVGNDPSSTTDGANYNLAVGTTALDAITTGFSNTAVGYDALTDNTDGNRNTAIGTYALKDNTTGIVNVAVGSASLDKNTTGNSNTAVGHSSAYSLTSGSSNVSMGWKSAFTVETGNNNVIIGSESNPSTDGGSTNQIVIGQGTTGKGDNMVTIGNGDITNWTASDNNEVDLGSSSVQFKDLYVDGVAYADAIGFGDVAMTLPTADGSANQMLKTDGSGTISWASASSLTSINTLSDALIEDIGSMYVGNDPSSTTVEANYNLAVGIDALDAIETGDYNTAVGYSSLTDNTTGGTNTAFGNQTLFKNTTGDRNTAIGHQSLFQNTEGSHNTAVGYNVLTNTTSNSNTGIGTTALTDNTTGAYNVALGMNVLRSSTTSYYNTSIGNNSLQDANRTADTDGYNVAVGYNAGNTGTNDITTGNKNTLLGASTAASVAAGTNQSVIGYGASGQANNSVTLGNADVTAIYMSQDKGATV
;
A
#
# COMPACT_ATOMS: atom_id res chain seq x y z
N GLY A 1 24.14 16.26 -98.68
CA GLY A 1 23.94 17.55 -99.37
C GLY A 1 24.88 18.58 -98.80
N ASN A 2 25.11 19.70 -99.49
CA ASN A 2 25.84 20.83 -98.91
C ASN A 2 24.97 21.53 -97.83
N ALA A 3 25.51 22.58 -97.21
CA ALA A 3 24.93 23.29 -96.07
C ALA A 3 23.58 24.01 -96.34
N ASP A 4 23.04 24.00 -97.56
CA ASP A 4 21.81 24.73 -97.92
C ASP A 4 20.55 23.84 -97.92
N VAL A 5 20.67 22.55 -97.58
CA VAL A 5 19.51 21.64 -97.51
C VAL A 5 18.82 21.79 -96.15
N THR A 6 17.71 22.53 -96.12
CA THR A 6 16.93 22.80 -94.90
C THR A 6 15.80 21.82 -94.63
N ALA A 7 15.40 21.01 -95.61
CA ALA A 7 14.45 19.90 -95.44
C ALA A 7 14.64 18.82 -96.50
N ILE A 8 14.52 17.55 -96.11
CA ILE A 8 14.45 16.39 -97.01
C ILE A 8 13.03 15.83 -96.91
N TYR A 9 12.27 15.91 -98.00
CA TYR A 9 10.93 15.31 -98.10
C TYR A 9 11.06 13.95 -98.78
N MET A 10 10.72 12.88 -98.04
CA MET A 10 10.76 11.50 -98.55
C MET A 10 9.44 11.14 -99.25
N SER A 11 9.50 10.36 -100.34
CA SER A 11 8.33 9.76 -100.96
C SER A 11 7.73 8.67 -100.06
N GLN A 12 6.40 8.61 -99.95
CA GLN A 12 5.63 7.61 -99.17
C GLN A 12 5.69 6.19 -99.79
N ASP A 13 6.68 5.90 -100.63
CA ASP A 13 6.69 4.66 -101.42
C ASP A 13 7.30 3.49 -100.64
N LYS A 14 6.55 2.38 -100.66
CA LYS A 14 6.88 1.09 -100.06
C LYS A 14 8.25 0.59 -100.56
N GLY A 15 9.28 0.61 -99.70
CA GLY A 15 10.62 0.08 -100.03
C GLY A 15 11.75 1.09 -100.20
N ALA A 16 11.57 2.36 -99.86
CA ALA A 16 12.62 3.37 -100.00
C ALA A 16 13.83 3.13 -99.06
N THR A 17 15.02 2.91 -99.64
CA THR A 17 16.30 2.81 -98.90
C THR A 17 17.01 4.16 -98.87
N VAL A 18 17.35 4.66 -97.67
CA VAL A 18 18.05 5.93 -97.50
C VAL A 18 19.55 5.70 -97.32
N TYR A 19 20.36 6.11 -98.31
CA TYR A 19 21.82 6.19 -98.18
C TYR A 19 22.22 7.57 -97.67
N ALA A 20 22.31 7.75 -96.35
CA ALA A 20 22.74 9.01 -95.75
C ALA A 20 24.02 8.81 -94.91
N ALA A 21 25.18 9.00 -95.54
CA ALA A 21 26.49 8.94 -94.86
C ALA A 21 26.73 10.03 -93.78
N ALA A 22 25.78 10.96 -93.59
CA ALA A 22 25.89 12.08 -92.66
C ALA A 22 24.98 11.95 -91.41
N LEU A 23 24.19 10.88 -91.31
CA LEU A 23 23.57 10.48 -90.05
C LEU A 23 24.50 9.43 -89.45
N GLY A 24 25.13 9.71 -88.32
CA GLY A 24 26.27 8.94 -87.76
C GLY A 24 25.99 7.48 -87.39
N PHE A 25 25.64 6.64 -88.35
CA PHE A 25 25.35 5.20 -88.21
C PHE A 25 26.56 4.30 -88.55
N GLY A 26 27.76 4.86 -88.73
CA GLY A 26 28.93 4.10 -89.18
C GLY A 26 28.85 3.69 -90.66
N SER A 27 29.65 2.71 -91.09
CA SER A 27 29.72 2.23 -92.49
C SER A 27 28.58 1.29 -92.90
N THR A 28 27.61 1.05 -92.03
CA THR A 28 26.51 0.09 -92.27
C THR A 28 25.25 0.85 -92.69
N ALA A 29 24.75 0.60 -93.90
CA ALA A 29 23.50 1.21 -94.38
C ALA A 29 22.30 0.66 -93.59
N MET A 30 21.44 1.54 -93.07
CA MET A 30 20.21 1.16 -92.35
C MET A 30 19.02 1.16 -93.29
N THR A 31 18.36 0.01 -93.45
CA THR A 31 17.14 -0.14 -94.26
C THR A 31 15.91 -0.17 -93.35
N LEU A 32 15.02 0.82 -93.48
CA LEU A 32 13.77 0.87 -92.72
C LEU A 32 12.78 -0.22 -93.18
N PRO A 33 11.89 -0.71 -92.31
CA PRO A 33 10.81 -1.62 -92.72
C PRO A 33 9.93 -0.94 -93.77
N THR A 34 9.39 -1.73 -94.71
CA THR A 34 8.57 -1.21 -95.81
C THR A 34 7.11 -0.94 -95.45
N ASP A 35 6.67 -1.39 -94.27
CA ASP A 35 5.33 -1.20 -93.74
C ASP A 35 5.41 -0.33 -92.47
N ASP A 36 4.36 0.44 -92.19
CA ASP A 36 4.23 1.14 -90.91
C ASP A 36 4.06 0.14 -89.75
N GLY A 37 4.59 0.48 -88.58
CA GLY A 37 4.36 -0.30 -87.37
C GLY A 37 2.89 -0.25 -86.96
N SER A 38 2.35 -1.39 -86.53
CA SER A 38 1.06 -1.47 -85.85
C SER A 38 1.17 -1.01 -84.39
N ALA A 39 0.05 -0.72 -83.74
CA ALA A 39 0.03 -0.45 -82.30
C ALA A 39 0.75 -1.59 -81.52
N ASN A 40 1.56 -1.22 -80.53
CA ASN A 40 2.41 -2.14 -79.77
C ASN A 40 3.49 -2.87 -80.59
N GLN A 41 4.06 -2.23 -81.62
CA GLN A 41 5.30 -2.68 -82.26
C GLN A 41 6.45 -1.71 -81.99
N ILE A 42 7.67 -2.24 -81.88
CA ILE A 42 8.92 -1.46 -81.76
C ILE A 42 9.89 -1.81 -82.89
N MET A 43 10.75 -0.87 -83.26
CA MET A 43 11.75 -1.06 -84.31
C MET A 43 13.01 -1.71 -83.71
N LYS A 44 13.46 -2.84 -84.27
CA LYS A 44 14.64 -3.60 -83.84
C LYS A 44 15.64 -3.71 -85.00
N THR A 45 16.94 -3.67 -84.68
CA THR A 45 18.04 -4.05 -85.58
C THR A 45 18.65 -5.38 -85.12
N ASP A 46 19.13 -6.18 -86.06
CA ASP A 46 19.93 -7.39 -85.82
C ASP A 46 21.45 -7.15 -85.94
N GLY A 47 21.86 -5.88 -86.11
CA GLY A 47 23.24 -5.50 -86.34
C GLY A 47 23.69 -5.61 -87.81
N SER A 48 22.86 -6.14 -88.71
CA SER A 48 23.16 -6.28 -90.15
C SER A 48 22.87 -5.01 -90.96
N GLY A 49 22.27 -3.98 -90.35
CA GLY A 49 21.75 -2.80 -91.03
C GLY A 49 20.28 -2.91 -91.47
N THR A 50 19.57 -4.00 -91.17
CA THR A 50 18.13 -4.10 -91.46
C THR A 50 17.31 -3.75 -90.22
N LEU A 51 16.38 -2.81 -90.34
CA LEU A 51 15.42 -2.47 -89.29
C LEU A 51 14.11 -3.21 -89.54
N SER A 52 13.52 -3.78 -88.50
CA SER A 52 12.26 -4.55 -88.57
C SER A 52 11.31 -4.17 -87.43
N TRP A 53 10.00 -4.22 -87.67
CA TRP A 53 9.00 -4.08 -86.62
C TRP A 53 8.83 -5.43 -85.91
N THR A 54 9.00 -5.43 -84.58
CA THR A 54 8.65 -6.57 -83.75
C THR A 54 7.52 -6.20 -82.80
N SER A 55 6.69 -7.17 -82.44
CA SER A 55 5.63 -6.95 -81.45
C SER A 55 6.24 -6.74 -80.06
N ALA A 56 5.85 -5.66 -79.39
CA ALA A 56 6.22 -5.37 -78.01
C ALA A 56 5.68 -6.44 -77.04
N SER A 57 4.68 -7.24 -77.44
CA SER A 57 4.17 -8.36 -76.63
C SER A 57 5.09 -9.59 -76.63
N SER A 58 6.21 -9.56 -77.36
CA SER A 58 7.22 -10.64 -77.42
C SER A 58 8.49 -10.35 -76.61
N LEU A 59 8.55 -9.20 -75.95
CA LEU A 59 9.67 -8.83 -75.09
C LEU A 59 9.46 -9.44 -73.70
N THR A 60 10.20 -10.50 -73.39
CA THR A 60 10.16 -11.16 -72.07
C THR A 60 11.21 -10.60 -71.10
N SER A 61 12.11 -9.72 -71.57
CA SER A 61 13.18 -9.10 -70.77
C SER A 61 13.65 -7.75 -71.33
N ILE A 62 14.24 -6.91 -70.48
CA ILE A 62 14.80 -5.59 -70.82
C ILE A 62 16.29 -5.76 -71.16
N ASN A 63 16.61 -6.22 -72.37
CA ASN A 63 17.99 -6.52 -72.80
C ASN A 63 18.55 -5.60 -73.90
N THR A 64 17.85 -4.49 -74.22
CA THR A 64 18.23 -3.55 -75.28
C THR A 64 18.64 -2.17 -74.78
N LEU A 65 18.57 -1.91 -73.48
CA LEU A 65 19.19 -0.73 -72.86
C LEU A 65 20.71 -0.98 -72.87
N SER A 66 21.50 -0.12 -73.51
CA SER A 66 22.96 -0.29 -73.62
C SER A 66 23.68 -0.27 -72.27
N ASP A 67 23.00 0.21 -71.24
CA ASP A 67 23.39 0.31 -69.85
C ASP A 67 22.71 -0.75 -68.95
N ALA A 68 21.93 -1.69 -69.51
CA ALA A 68 21.35 -2.80 -68.75
C ALA A 68 22.00 -4.15 -69.13
N LEU A 69 22.54 -4.86 -68.13
CA LEU A 69 23.05 -6.22 -68.24
C LEU A 69 22.06 -7.18 -67.54
N ILE A 70 21.60 -8.21 -68.23
CA ILE A 70 20.84 -9.32 -67.63
C ILE A 70 21.66 -10.59 -67.83
N GLU A 71 22.03 -11.26 -66.74
CA GLU A 71 22.82 -12.49 -66.76
C GLU A 71 21.93 -13.75 -66.85
N ASP A 72 22.48 -14.85 -67.36
CA ASP A 72 21.81 -16.17 -67.43
C ASP A 72 21.42 -16.72 -66.02
N THR A 73 21.99 -16.14 -64.96
CA THR A 73 21.71 -16.41 -63.54
C THR A 73 20.44 -15.73 -63.01
N GLY A 74 19.77 -14.92 -63.84
CA GLY A 74 18.56 -14.19 -63.49
C GLY A 74 18.79 -12.85 -62.78
N SER A 75 20.04 -12.38 -62.72
CA SER A 75 20.39 -11.06 -62.20
C SER A 75 20.12 -9.96 -63.24
N MET A 76 19.61 -8.80 -62.82
CA MET A 76 19.35 -7.64 -63.68
C MET A 76 20.08 -6.42 -63.13
N TYR A 77 21.01 -5.89 -63.92
CA TYR A 77 21.76 -4.67 -63.64
C TYR A 77 21.32 -3.59 -64.63
N VAL A 78 20.97 -2.41 -64.14
CA VAL A 78 20.64 -1.25 -64.98
C VAL A 78 21.46 -0.05 -64.49
N GLY A 79 22.47 0.34 -65.26
CA GLY A 79 23.37 1.46 -65.02
C GLY A 79 24.82 1.11 -64.66
N ASN A 80 25.17 -0.16 -64.43
CA ASN A 80 26.55 -0.61 -64.16
C ASN A 80 26.74 -2.13 -64.38
N ASP A 81 27.96 -2.55 -64.75
CA ASP A 81 28.40 -3.96 -64.88
C ASP A 81 29.37 -4.28 -63.72
N PRO A 82 29.01 -5.14 -62.73
CA PRO A 82 29.94 -5.55 -61.69
C PRO A 82 31.08 -6.36 -62.31
N SER A 83 32.27 -5.77 -62.39
CA SER A 83 33.46 -6.30 -63.07
C SER A 83 34.06 -7.61 -62.51
N SER A 84 33.30 -8.41 -61.75
CA SER A 84 33.76 -9.65 -61.12
C SER A 84 32.71 -10.76 -60.93
N THR A 85 31.69 -10.93 -61.78
CA THR A 85 30.73 -12.03 -61.58
C THR A 85 31.36 -13.40 -61.81
N THR A 86 31.72 -14.03 -60.69
CA THR A 86 32.00 -15.46 -60.58
C THR A 86 30.70 -16.25 -60.41
N ASP A 87 30.73 -17.56 -60.71
CA ASP A 87 29.64 -18.58 -60.70
C ASP A 87 28.74 -18.68 -59.42
N GLY A 88 28.77 -17.71 -58.49
CA GLY A 88 28.05 -17.75 -57.19
C GLY A 88 26.97 -16.69 -56.96
N ALA A 89 27.01 -15.53 -57.63
CA ALA A 89 26.18 -14.37 -57.29
C ALA A 89 24.78 -14.35 -57.96
N ASN A 90 23.95 -15.34 -57.62
CA ASN A 90 22.67 -15.58 -58.30
C ASN A 90 21.49 -14.69 -57.81
N TYR A 91 20.53 -14.40 -58.70
CA TYR A 91 19.25 -13.75 -58.39
C TYR A 91 19.32 -12.33 -57.79
N ASN A 92 20.29 -11.52 -58.22
CA ASN A 92 20.47 -10.17 -57.71
C ASN A 92 19.79 -9.11 -58.62
N LEU A 93 19.17 -8.09 -58.04
CA LEU A 93 18.63 -6.93 -58.75
C LEU A 93 19.44 -5.69 -58.40
N ALA A 94 19.99 -4.99 -59.39
CA ALA A 94 20.74 -3.74 -59.20
C ALA A 94 20.28 -2.67 -60.19
N VAL A 95 19.83 -1.52 -59.69
CA VAL A 95 19.34 -0.41 -60.52
C VAL A 95 19.89 0.91 -59.97
N GLY A 96 20.75 1.57 -60.73
CA GLY A 96 21.43 2.79 -60.32
C GLY A 96 22.94 2.72 -60.48
N THR A 97 23.58 3.88 -60.57
CA THR A 97 25.05 3.97 -60.63
C THR A 97 25.65 3.32 -59.39
N THR A 98 26.67 2.47 -59.59
CA THR A 98 27.45 1.77 -58.54
C THR A 98 26.62 0.92 -57.56
N ALA A 99 25.37 0.62 -57.91
CA ALA A 99 24.55 -0.31 -57.12
C ALA A 99 25.12 -1.73 -57.25
N LEU A 100 25.41 -2.38 -56.11
CA LEU A 100 25.85 -3.79 -56.03
C LEU A 100 27.09 -4.14 -56.89
N ASP A 101 28.06 -3.24 -57.01
CA ASP A 101 29.19 -3.39 -57.93
C ASP A 101 30.38 -4.22 -57.41
N ALA A 102 30.46 -4.46 -56.09
CA ALA A 102 31.49 -5.31 -55.48
C ALA A 102 31.08 -6.80 -55.27
N ILE A 103 29.92 -7.23 -55.78
CA ILE A 103 29.38 -8.58 -55.52
C ILE A 103 30.26 -9.70 -56.08
N THR A 104 30.60 -10.68 -55.24
CA THR A 104 31.40 -11.86 -55.60
C THR A 104 30.59 -13.15 -55.52
N THR A 105 30.03 -13.47 -54.35
CA THR A 105 29.26 -14.72 -54.13
C THR A 105 27.87 -14.52 -53.53
N GLY A 106 27.53 -13.30 -53.14
CA GLY A 106 26.24 -13.00 -52.51
C GLY A 106 25.05 -13.17 -53.47
N PHE A 107 23.93 -13.72 -52.98
CA PHE A 107 22.74 -14.05 -53.77
C PHE A 107 21.45 -13.42 -53.22
N SER A 108 20.46 -13.26 -54.10
CA SER A 108 19.11 -12.75 -53.79
C SER A 108 19.07 -11.34 -53.19
N ASN A 109 20.00 -10.47 -53.56
CA ASN A 109 20.02 -9.08 -53.12
C ASN A 109 19.19 -8.18 -54.06
N THR A 110 18.61 -7.10 -53.53
CA THR A 110 17.97 -6.03 -54.30
C THR A 110 18.63 -4.71 -53.93
N ALA A 111 19.18 -4.00 -54.90
CA ALA A 111 19.82 -2.70 -54.75
C ALA A 111 19.23 -1.71 -55.76
N VAL A 112 18.60 -0.64 -55.29
CA VAL A 112 17.97 0.36 -56.16
C VAL A 112 18.33 1.75 -55.64
N GLY A 113 19.17 2.48 -56.37
CA GLY A 113 19.66 3.81 -55.99
C GLY A 113 21.16 3.97 -56.29
N TYR A 114 21.65 5.20 -56.16
CA TYR A 114 23.08 5.49 -56.28
C TYR A 114 23.86 4.92 -55.07
N ASP A 115 24.94 4.17 -55.31
CA ASP A 115 25.79 3.53 -54.28
C ASP A 115 25.00 2.58 -53.32
N ALA A 116 23.83 2.08 -53.73
CA ALA A 116 23.06 1.15 -52.91
C ALA A 116 23.76 -0.23 -52.87
N LEU A 117 24.07 -0.75 -51.69
CA LEU A 117 24.72 -2.05 -51.49
C LEU A 117 26.09 -2.21 -52.22
N THR A 118 26.80 -1.10 -52.49
CA THR A 118 28.02 -1.05 -53.32
C THR A 118 29.15 -1.94 -52.79
N ASP A 119 29.37 -1.99 -51.47
CA ASP A 119 30.50 -2.75 -50.88
C ASP A 119 30.20 -4.25 -50.63
N ASN A 120 29.03 -4.76 -51.03
CA ASN A 120 28.59 -6.11 -50.70
C ASN A 120 29.26 -7.18 -51.53
N THR A 121 30.16 -7.97 -50.94
CA THR A 121 30.89 -9.06 -51.59
C THR A 121 30.14 -10.39 -51.48
N ASP A 122 29.75 -10.80 -50.26
CA ASP A 122 29.21 -12.14 -49.98
C ASP A 122 27.88 -12.13 -49.22
N GLY A 123 27.36 -10.95 -48.85
CA GLY A 123 26.09 -10.83 -48.16
C GLY A 123 24.90 -11.26 -49.02
N ASN A 124 23.93 -11.93 -48.39
CA ASN A 124 22.80 -12.58 -49.05
C ASN A 124 21.47 -11.97 -48.60
N ARG A 125 20.48 -11.96 -49.51
CA ARG A 125 19.08 -11.61 -49.21
C ARG A 125 18.90 -10.21 -48.61
N ASN A 126 19.74 -9.25 -48.98
CA ASN A 126 19.59 -7.87 -48.56
C ASN A 126 18.71 -7.08 -49.53
N THR A 127 17.92 -6.13 -49.02
CA THR A 127 17.14 -5.19 -49.81
C THR A 127 17.59 -3.77 -49.47
N ALA A 128 18.15 -3.04 -50.42
CA ALA A 128 18.60 -1.67 -50.32
C ALA A 128 17.89 -0.81 -51.37
N ILE A 129 17.05 0.13 -50.92
CA ILE A 129 16.31 1.03 -51.81
C ILE A 129 16.50 2.46 -51.33
N GLY A 130 17.23 3.26 -52.11
CA GLY A 130 17.60 4.63 -51.82
C GLY A 130 19.09 4.88 -52.02
N THR A 131 19.47 6.14 -52.22
CA THR A 131 20.88 6.53 -52.33
C THR A 131 21.63 6.21 -51.03
N TYR A 132 22.74 5.48 -51.12
CA TYR A 132 23.55 5.01 -49.98
C TYR A 132 22.84 4.04 -49.01
N ALA A 133 21.75 3.39 -49.41
CA ALA A 133 21.13 2.36 -48.56
C ALA A 133 22.06 1.14 -48.43
N LEU A 134 22.38 0.71 -47.20
CA LEU A 134 23.31 -0.40 -46.90
C LEU A 134 24.66 -0.31 -47.64
N LYS A 135 25.19 0.91 -47.82
CA LYS A 135 26.39 1.18 -48.62
C LYS A 135 27.59 0.31 -48.22
N ASP A 136 27.93 0.31 -46.94
CA ASP A 136 29.15 -0.32 -46.41
C ASP A 136 28.96 -1.83 -46.06
N ASN A 137 27.84 -2.44 -46.44
CA ASN A 137 27.54 -3.85 -46.12
C ASN A 137 28.41 -4.79 -46.92
N THR A 138 29.30 -5.54 -46.25
CA THR A 138 30.23 -6.47 -46.93
C THR A 138 29.72 -7.91 -46.91
N THR A 139 29.32 -8.40 -45.73
CA THR A 139 28.92 -9.80 -45.49
C THR A 139 27.62 -9.96 -44.71
N GLY A 140 27.02 -8.87 -44.24
CA GLY A 140 25.74 -8.89 -43.54
C GLY A 140 24.62 -9.49 -44.41
N ILE A 141 23.71 -10.24 -43.79
CA ILE A 141 22.63 -10.97 -44.47
C ILE A 141 21.25 -10.56 -43.97
N VAL A 142 20.25 -10.68 -44.85
CA VAL A 142 18.82 -10.50 -44.52
C VAL A 142 18.52 -9.10 -43.96
N ASN A 143 19.23 -8.06 -44.42
CA ASN A 143 18.94 -6.68 -44.04
C ASN A 143 17.98 -6.02 -45.01
N VAL A 144 17.08 -5.17 -44.51
CA VAL A 144 16.17 -4.34 -45.29
C VAL A 144 16.46 -2.89 -44.97
N ALA A 145 16.88 -2.11 -45.96
CA ALA A 145 17.13 -0.68 -45.87
C ALA A 145 16.34 0.06 -46.95
N VAL A 146 15.36 0.85 -46.53
CA VAL A 146 14.52 1.63 -47.44
C VAL A 146 14.56 3.09 -47.01
N GLY A 147 15.15 3.94 -47.84
CA GLY A 147 15.42 5.35 -47.55
C GLY A 147 16.88 5.70 -47.80
N SER A 148 17.15 6.96 -48.15
CA SER A 148 18.53 7.39 -48.39
C SER A 148 19.37 7.27 -47.11
N ALA A 149 20.56 6.68 -47.24
CA ALA A 149 21.50 6.40 -46.16
C ALA A 149 20.92 5.56 -44.99
N SER A 150 19.88 4.77 -45.25
CA SER A 150 19.36 3.80 -44.27
C SER A 150 20.35 2.64 -44.12
N LEU A 151 20.73 2.28 -42.89
CA LEU A 151 21.78 1.28 -42.58
C LEU A 151 23.12 1.51 -43.30
N ASP A 152 23.48 2.76 -43.61
CA ASP A 152 24.68 3.12 -44.39
C ASP A 152 25.96 2.43 -43.89
N LYS A 153 26.19 2.41 -42.57
CA LYS A 153 27.40 1.88 -41.94
C LYS A 153 27.37 0.40 -41.58
N ASN A 154 26.31 -0.33 -41.90
CA ASN A 154 26.24 -1.76 -41.56
C ASN A 154 27.26 -2.54 -42.36
N THR A 155 28.20 -3.21 -41.68
CA THR A 155 29.25 -4.01 -42.36
C THR A 155 28.95 -5.50 -42.31
N THR A 156 28.56 -6.00 -41.12
CA THR A 156 28.40 -7.43 -40.81
C THR A 156 27.12 -7.75 -40.04
N GLY A 157 26.32 -6.74 -39.68
CA GLY A 157 25.06 -6.94 -38.98
C GLY A 157 24.03 -7.67 -39.83
N ASN A 158 23.17 -8.47 -39.18
CA ASN A 158 22.24 -9.36 -39.85
C ASN A 158 20.80 -9.12 -39.43
N SER A 159 19.84 -9.39 -40.32
CA SER A 159 18.41 -9.37 -39.99
C SER A 159 17.91 -8.03 -39.45
N ASN A 160 18.50 -6.91 -39.87
CA ASN A 160 18.05 -5.57 -39.49
C ASN A 160 17.05 -5.03 -40.51
N THR A 161 16.02 -4.32 -40.03
CA THR A 161 15.08 -3.58 -40.88
C THR A 161 15.16 -2.11 -40.55
N ALA A 162 15.50 -1.26 -41.52
CA ALA A 162 15.62 0.18 -41.36
C ALA A 162 14.83 0.91 -42.47
N VAL A 163 13.83 1.67 -42.08
CA VAL A 163 12.92 2.37 -43.00
C VAL A 163 12.85 3.85 -42.65
N GLY A 164 13.37 4.70 -43.54
CA GLY A 164 13.45 6.15 -43.35
C GLY A 164 14.81 6.70 -43.77
N HIS A 165 14.87 8.00 -44.07
CA HIS A 165 16.14 8.65 -44.40
C HIS A 165 17.07 8.64 -43.17
N SER A 166 18.26 8.08 -43.34
CA SER A 166 19.28 7.89 -42.29
C SER A 166 18.80 7.07 -41.08
N SER A 167 17.86 6.14 -41.28
CA SER A 167 17.46 5.19 -40.24
C SER A 167 18.58 4.19 -39.95
N ALA A 168 18.96 3.99 -38.69
CA ALA A 168 20.07 3.14 -38.25
C ALA A 168 21.41 3.45 -38.95
N TYR A 169 21.64 4.72 -39.28
CA TYR A 169 22.77 5.17 -40.12
C TYR A 169 24.13 4.65 -39.65
N SER A 170 24.45 4.78 -38.36
CA SER A 170 25.75 4.41 -37.79
C SER A 170 25.89 2.93 -37.41
N LEU A 171 24.88 2.08 -37.62
CA LEU A 171 24.90 0.71 -37.10
C LEU A 171 25.93 -0.12 -37.85
N THR A 172 27.06 -0.43 -37.22
CA THR A 172 28.18 -1.15 -37.85
C THR A 172 28.08 -2.67 -37.74
N SER A 173 27.70 -3.13 -36.54
CA SER A 173 27.53 -4.54 -36.19
C SER A 173 26.45 -4.69 -35.11
N GLY A 174 25.40 -5.42 -35.46
CA GLY A 174 24.20 -5.56 -34.64
C GLY A 174 23.17 -6.35 -35.41
N SER A 175 22.35 -7.15 -34.73
CA SER A 175 21.41 -8.04 -35.39
C SER A 175 19.99 -7.94 -34.85
N SER A 176 19.03 -8.23 -35.72
CA SER A 176 17.60 -8.29 -35.37
C SER A 176 17.03 -6.96 -34.86
N ASN A 177 17.54 -5.83 -35.34
CA ASN A 177 17.00 -4.52 -35.00
C ASN A 177 15.95 -4.06 -36.01
N VAL A 178 14.90 -3.40 -35.53
CA VAL A 178 13.92 -2.68 -36.34
C VAL A 178 14.09 -1.18 -36.06
N SER A 179 14.31 -0.39 -37.10
CA SER A 179 14.42 1.06 -37.05
C SER A 179 13.47 1.68 -38.07
N MET A 180 12.62 2.61 -37.65
CA MET A 180 11.67 3.26 -38.55
C MET A 180 11.49 4.74 -38.21
N GLY A 181 11.79 5.62 -39.16
CA GLY A 181 11.67 7.07 -39.00
C GLY A 181 12.85 7.84 -39.62
N TRP A 182 12.67 9.15 -39.79
CA TRP A 182 13.79 10.03 -40.17
C TRP A 182 14.81 10.06 -39.03
N LYS A 183 16.05 9.65 -39.31
CA LYS A 183 17.12 9.56 -38.30
C LYS A 183 16.77 8.74 -37.05
N SER A 184 15.91 7.71 -37.16
CA SER A 184 15.70 6.77 -36.07
C SER A 184 16.97 5.94 -35.86
N ALA A 185 17.43 5.75 -34.62
CA ALA A 185 18.68 5.06 -34.27
C ALA A 185 19.92 5.62 -35.02
N PHE A 186 19.95 6.92 -35.30
CA PHE A 186 20.97 7.51 -36.20
C PHE A 186 22.40 7.31 -35.70
N THR A 187 22.63 7.46 -34.40
CA THR A 187 23.96 7.38 -33.77
C THR A 187 24.34 5.98 -33.29
N VAL A 188 23.44 5.00 -33.42
CA VAL A 188 23.64 3.66 -32.85
C VAL A 188 24.72 2.91 -33.64
N GLU A 189 25.83 2.57 -33.00
CA GLU A 189 26.97 1.87 -33.57
C GLU A 189 26.83 0.34 -33.46
N THR A 190 26.30 -0.15 -32.34
CA THR A 190 26.10 -1.59 -32.07
C THR A 190 24.88 -1.85 -31.19
N GLY A 191 24.28 -3.04 -31.30
CA GLY A 191 23.12 -3.42 -30.48
C GLY A 191 22.29 -4.53 -31.13
N ASN A 192 21.50 -5.25 -30.33
CA ASN A 192 20.70 -6.37 -30.83
C ASN A 192 19.26 -6.33 -30.34
N ASN A 193 18.32 -6.83 -31.16
CA ASN A 193 16.92 -7.03 -30.76
C ASN A 193 16.19 -5.74 -30.33
N ASN A 194 16.56 -4.58 -30.86
CA ASN A 194 15.89 -3.32 -30.52
C ASN A 194 14.81 -2.98 -31.55
N VAL A 195 13.69 -2.43 -31.09
CA VAL A 195 12.62 -1.87 -31.94
C VAL A 195 12.56 -0.37 -31.69
N ILE A 196 13.01 0.44 -32.65
CA ILE A 196 13.14 1.89 -32.55
C ILE A 196 12.25 2.55 -33.63
N ILE A 197 11.15 3.16 -33.22
CA ILE A 197 10.14 3.71 -34.14
C ILE A 197 9.85 5.17 -33.77
N GLY A 198 10.23 6.09 -34.64
CA GLY A 198 10.02 7.52 -34.43
C GLY A 198 11.09 8.36 -35.11
N SER A 199 10.73 9.57 -35.52
CA SER A 199 11.71 10.53 -36.01
C SER A 199 12.68 10.89 -34.87
N GLU A 200 13.99 10.79 -35.11
CA GLU A 200 15.05 11.07 -34.13
C GLU A 200 14.98 10.25 -32.83
N SER A 201 14.25 9.12 -32.80
CA SER A 201 14.23 8.23 -31.63
C SER A 201 15.50 7.39 -31.55
N ASN A 202 16.04 7.16 -30.36
CA ASN A 202 17.27 6.40 -30.15
C ASN A 202 17.15 5.41 -28.97
N PRO A 203 17.90 4.30 -28.95
CA PRO A 203 18.03 3.46 -27.76
C PRO A 203 18.77 4.22 -26.64
N SER A 204 18.90 3.62 -25.46
CA SER A 204 19.51 4.27 -24.30
C SER A 204 20.98 4.62 -24.46
N THR A 205 21.70 3.88 -25.30
CA THR A 205 23.13 4.09 -25.57
C THR A 205 23.42 3.84 -27.05
N ASP A 206 24.42 4.52 -27.59
CA ASP A 206 24.84 4.32 -28.98
C ASP A 206 25.50 2.96 -29.21
N GLY A 207 26.04 2.32 -28.16
CA GLY A 207 26.66 0.99 -28.23
C GLY A 207 26.07 0.00 -27.24
N GLY A 208 25.85 -1.22 -27.70
CA GLY A 208 25.52 -2.38 -26.87
C GLY A 208 24.08 -2.46 -26.35
N SER A 209 23.21 -1.49 -26.69
CA SER A 209 21.79 -1.54 -26.29
C SER A 209 21.12 -2.82 -26.80
N THR A 210 20.39 -3.51 -25.93
CA THR A 210 19.72 -4.76 -26.28
C THR A 210 18.29 -4.85 -25.75
N ASN A 211 17.42 -5.46 -26.55
CA ASN A 211 16.04 -5.78 -26.18
C ASN A 211 15.23 -4.57 -25.70
N GLN A 212 15.38 -3.42 -26.37
CA GLN A 212 14.62 -2.21 -26.07
C GLN A 212 13.48 -2.02 -27.09
N ILE A 213 12.33 -1.53 -26.64
CA ILE A 213 11.27 -1.03 -27.51
C ILE A 213 11.13 0.47 -27.27
N VAL A 214 11.49 1.29 -28.24
CA VAL A 214 11.49 2.75 -28.15
C VAL A 214 10.58 3.32 -29.23
N ILE A 215 9.46 3.93 -28.85
CA ILE A 215 8.44 4.40 -29.80
C ILE A 215 8.07 5.84 -29.51
N GLY A 216 8.18 6.75 -30.47
CA GLY A 216 7.81 8.17 -30.35
C GLY A 216 8.86 9.12 -30.92
N GLN A 217 8.45 10.33 -31.30
CA GLN A 217 9.38 11.33 -31.84
C GLN A 217 10.37 11.82 -30.77
N GLY A 218 11.66 11.87 -31.11
CA GLY A 218 12.72 12.36 -30.23
C GLY A 218 12.91 11.56 -28.94
N THR A 219 12.34 10.36 -28.82
CA THR A 219 12.39 9.60 -27.58
C THR A 219 13.68 8.78 -27.45
N THR A 220 14.17 8.64 -26.22
CA THR A 220 15.40 7.91 -25.91
C THR A 220 15.07 6.78 -24.94
N GLY A 221 15.44 5.55 -25.31
CA GLY A 221 15.31 4.37 -24.46
C GLY A 221 15.97 4.56 -23.09
N LYS A 222 15.50 3.82 -22.08
CA LYS A 222 15.96 3.97 -20.70
C LYS A 222 16.94 2.91 -20.22
N GLY A 223 17.27 1.93 -21.07
CA GLY A 223 18.16 0.82 -20.78
C GLY A 223 17.61 -0.50 -21.30
N ASP A 224 18.36 -1.57 -21.13
CA ASP A 224 18.05 -2.88 -21.71
C ASP A 224 16.79 -3.51 -21.12
N ASN A 225 16.08 -4.29 -21.95
CA ASN A 225 14.84 -4.99 -21.57
C ASN A 225 13.70 -4.04 -21.17
N MET A 226 13.70 -2.80 -21.68
CA MET A 226 12.68 -1.81 -21.35
C MET A 226 11.92 -1.32 -22.57
N VAL A 227 10.66 -0.97 -22.31
CA VAL A 227 9.77 -0.31 -23.26
C VAL A 227 9.69 1.17 -22.90
N THR A 228 9.97 2.05 -23.85
CA THR A 228 9.84 3.51 -23.74
C THR A 228 8.90 3.98 -24.85
N ILE A 229 7.71 4.43 -24.49
CA ILE A 229 6.71 4.93 -25.46
C ILE A 229 6.42 6.39 -25.12
N GLY A 230 6.54 7.26 -26.11
CA GLY A 230 6.29 8.68 -26.00
C GLY A 230 7.50 9.52 -25.58
N ASN A 231 7.25 10.82 -25.45
CA ASN A 231 8.19 11.83 -24.97
C ASN A 231 7.47 12.77 -23.98
N GLY A 232 8.14 13.81 -23.50
CA GLY A 232 7.57 14.76 -22.52
C GLY A 232 6.37 15.57 -23.02
N ASP A 233 6.09 15.56 -24.32
CA ASP A 233 4.96 16.30 -24.92
C ASP A 233 3.68 15.45 -25.01
N ILE A 234 3.73 14.17 -24.66
CA ILE A 234 2.54 13.31 -24.62
C ILE A 234 1.62 13.78 -23.50
N THR A 235 0.45 14.29 -23.88
CA THR A 235 -0.56 14.80 -22.93
C THR A 235 -1.57 13.74 -22.50
N ASN A 236 -1.72 12.64 -23.25
CA ASN A 236 -2.61 11.55 -22.89
C ASN A 236 -2.21 10.22 -23.56
N TRP A 237 -2.39 9.09 -22.86
CA TRP A 237 -2.35 7.74 -23.43
C TRP A 237 -3.76 7.16 -23.39
N THR A 238 -4.35 6.86 -24.54
CA THR A 238 -5.75 6.43 -24.66
C THR A 238 -5.82 5.04 -25.30
N ALA A 239 -6.52 4.09 -24.67
CA ALA A 239 -6.91 2.83 -25.30
C ALA A 239 -8.20 3.02 -26.13
N SER A 240 -8.42 2.16 -27.13
CA SER A 240 -9.54 2.27 -28.08
C SER A 240 -10.87 1.72 -27.55
N ASP A 241 -10.86 0.94 -26.48
CA ASP A 241 -12.03 0.43 -25.78
C ASP A 241 -12.08 0.96 -24.35
N ASN A 242 -13.31 1.01 -23.82
CA ASN A 242 -13.75 1.39 -22.46
C ASN A 242 -13.10 2.59 -21.72
N ASN A 243 -12.30 3.42 -22.39
CA ASN A 243 -11.55 4.53 -21.77
C ASN A 243 -10.57 4.07 -20.66
N GLU A 244 -10.17 2.80 -20.64
CA GLU A 244 -9.28 2.26 -19.63
C GLU A 244 -7.91 1.93 -20.23
N VAL A 245 -6.84 2.42 -19.60
CA VAL A 245 -5.49 1.93 -19.91
C VAL A 245 -5.26 0.71 -19.02
N ASP A 246 -5.50 -0.48 -19.58
CA ASP A 246 -5.24 -1.75 -18.90
C ASP A 246 -3.72 -1.90 -18.67
N LEU A 247 -3.31 -1.67 -17.42
CA LEU A 247 -1.96 -1.92 -16.93
C LEU A 247 -1.93 -3.23 -16.13
N GLY A 248 -2.33 -4.34 -16.76
CA GLY A 248 -2.11 -5.69 -16.25
C GLY A 248 -3.40 -6.49 -16.01
N SER A 249 -3.27 -7.81 -15.98
CA SER A 249 -4.39 -8.72 -15.75
C SER A 249 -4.33 -9.37 -14.36
N SER A 250 -5.39 -10.08 -13.97
CA SER A 250 -5.37 -10.94 -12.78
C SER A 250 -4.22 -11.97 -12.77
N SER A 251 -3.72 -12.34 -13.95
CA SER A 251 -2.58 -13.24 -14.14
C SER A 251 -1.21 -12.57 -14.24
N VAL A 252 -1.13 -11.27 -14.50
CA VAL A 252 0.12 -10.54 -14.69
C VAL A 252 -0.06 -9.11 -14.17
N GLN A 253 0.44 -8.86 -12.96
CA GLN A 253 0.36 -7.55 -12.29
C GLN A 253 1.71 -6.84 -12.44
N PHE A 254 1.70 -5.52 -12.61
CA PHE A 254 2.92 -4.73 -12.45
C PHE A 254 3.29 -4.71 -10.97
N LYS A 255 4.50 -5.16 -10.67
CA LYS A 255 5.02 -5.20 -9.29
C LYS A 255 5.09 -3.82 -8.66
N ASP A 256 5.47 -2.82 -9.46
CA ASP A 256 5.65 -1.44 -9.04
C ASP A 256 4.92 -0.53 -10.04
N LEU A 257 3.98 0.30 -9.55
CA LEU A 257 3.33 1.36 -10.31
C LEU A 257 3.70 2.70 -9.66
N TYR A 258 4.45 3.54 -10.39
CA TYR A 258 4.83 4.87 -9.94
C TYR A 258 3.91 5.91 -10.60
N VAL A 259 3.08 6.58 -9.79
CA VAL A 259 2.22 7.68 -10.26
C VAL A 259 2.74 8.99 -9.68
N ASP A 260 3.25 9.86 -10.53
CA ASP A 260 3.61 11.23 -10.17
C ASP A 260 2.36 12.13 -10.32
N GLY A 261 1.62 12.31 -9.23
CA GLY A 261 0.43 13.16 -9.19
C GLY A 261 -0.86 12.44 -8.78
N VAL A 262 -1.99 12.87 -9.35
CA VAL A 262 -3.33 12.38 -8.98
C VAL A 262 -3.67 11.14 -9.82
N ALA A 263 -3.75 9.99 -9.15
CA ALA A 263 -4.36 8.79 -9.73
C ALA A 263 -5.88 8.85 -9.55
N TYR A 264 -6.64 8.85 -10.65
CA TYR A 264 -8.08 8.58 -10.61
C TYR A 264 -8.26 7.05 -10.61
N ALA A 265 -8.28 6.46 -9.42
CA ALA A 265 -8.28 5.01 -9.25
C ALA A 265 -9.71 4.45 -9.20
N ASP A 266 -10.17 3.89 -10.31
CA ASP A 266 -11.13 2.75 -10.31
C ASP A 266 -10.35 1.40 -10.30
N ALA A 267 -9.09 1.41 -10.78
CA ALA A 267 -8.30 0.20 -11.05
C ALA A 267 -7.30 -0.23 -9.95
N ILE A 268 -7.05 0.60 -8.91
CA ILE A 268 -6.32 0.13 -7.71
C ILE A 268 -7.38 -0.35 -6.73
N GLY A 269 -7.57 -1.67 -6.64
CA GLY A 269 -8.65 -2.26 -5.86
C GLY A 269 -8.62 -1.86 -4.38
N PHE A 270 -9.43 -0.86 -4.02
CA PHE A 270 -9.81 -0.52 -2.65
C PHE A 270 -11.28 -0.89 -2.34
N GLY A 271 -11.99 -1.51 -3.29
CA GLY A 271 -13.46 -1.73 -3.24
C GLY A 271 -14.22 -0.59 -3.92
N ASP A 272 -15.46 -0.32 -3.50
CA ASP A 272 -16.35 0.69 -4.14
C ASP A 272 -16.00 2.16 -3.83
N VAL A 273 -14.91 2.42 -3.10
CA VAL A 273 -14.55 3.76 -2.60
C VAL A 273 -13.16 4.15 -3.11
N ALA A 274 -13.13 5.17 -3.97
CA ALA A 274 -11.88 5.77 -4.44
C ALA A 274 -11.13 6.44 -3.28
N MET A 275 -9.88 6.03 -3.01
CA MET A 275 -9.04 6.65 -1.98
C MET A 275 -8.15 7.75 -2.56
N THR A 276 -8.27 8.98 -2.04
CA THR A 276 -7.41 10.12 -2.42
C THR A 276 -6.37 10.37 -1.33
N LEU A 277 -5.08 10.18 -1.63
CA LEU A 277 -3.98 10.50 -0.72
C LEU A 277 -3.70 12.02 -0.65
N PRO A 278 -3.16 12.54 0.47
CA PRO A 278 -2.73 13.93 0.54
C PRO A 278 -1.56 14.18 -0.42
N THR A 279 -1.56 15.31 -1.12
CA THR A 279 -0.52 15.68 -2.11
C THR A 279 0.75 16.29 -1.50
N ALA A 280 0.82 16.40 -0.17
CA ALA A 280 1.95 16.96 0.56
C ALA A 280 2.38 15.98 1.66
N ASP A 281 3.67 15.98 2.02
CA ASP A 281 4.18 15.20 3.14
C ASP A 281 3.56 15.67 4.47
N GLY A 282 3.35 14.72 5.38
CA GLY A 282 2.98 15.02 6.76
C GLY A 282 4.13 15.67 7.50
N SER A 283 3.85 16.72 8.26
CA SER A 283 4.74 17.27 9.27
C SER A 283 4.83 16.36 10.51
N ALA A 284 5.86 16.56 11.35
CA ALA A 284 6.00 15.82 12.60
C ALA A 284 4.69 15.89 13.44
N ASN A 285 4.30 14.74 13.98
CA ASN A 285 3.04 14.55 14.74
C ASN A 285 1.76 14.68 13.89
N GLN A 286 1.82 14.45 12.59
CA GLN A 286 0.63 14.21 11.77
C GLN A 286 0.42 12.71 11.51
N MET A 287 -0.84 12.30 11.44
CA MET A 287 -1.28 10.95 11.08
C MET A 287 -2.23 11.01 9.90
N LEU A 288 -2.30 9.96 9.08
CA LEU A 288 -3.31 9.84 8.03
C LEU A 288 -4.67 9.49 8.64
N LYS A 289 -5.72 10.22 8.25
CA LYS A 289 -7.11 10.00 8.66
C LYS A 289 -7.99 9.90 7.42
N THR A 290 -8.98 9.01 7.45
CA THR A 290 -10.09 9.00 6.50
C THR A 290 -11.36 9.57 7.13
N ASP A 291 -12.21 10.19 6.32
CA ASP A 291 -13.56 10.65 6.70
C ASP A 291 -14.67 9.70 6.20
N GLY A 292 -14.30 8.52 5.68
CA GLY A 292 -15.24 7.56 5.09
C GLY A 292 -15.76 7.93 3.70
N SER A 293 -15.40 9.12 3.17
CA SER A 293 -15.73 9.54 1.80
C SER A 293 -14.73 9.04 0.76
N GLY A 294 -13.65 8.39 1.20
CA GLY A 294 -12.49 8.06 0.37
C GLY A 294 -11.36 9.10 0.44
N THR A 295 -11.59 10.27 1.03
CA THR A 295 -10.51 11.25 1.25
C THR A 295 -9.61 10.80 2.41
N ILE A 296 -8.29 10.73 2.17
CA ILE A 296 -7.27 10.52 3.21
C ILE A 296 -6.52 11.85 3.40
N SER A 297 -6.46 12.35 4.64
CA SER A 297 -5.87 13.66 4.97
C SER A 297 -4.91 13.55 6.17
N TRP A 298 -3.93 14.45 6.24
CA TRP A 298 -3.07 14.58 7.42
C TRP A 298 -3.82 15.28 8.55
N ALA A 299 -4.06 14.56 9.64
CA ALA A 299 -4.59 15.10 10.89
C ALA A 299 -3.45 15.38 11.86
N SER A 300 -3.42 16.58 12.46
CA SER A 300 -2.44 16.89 13.50
C SER A 300 -2.84 16.25 14.82
N ALA A 301 -1.95 15.44 15.40
CA ALA A 301 -2.14 14.83 16.72
C ALA A 301 -2.21 15.87 17.85
N SER A 302 -1.81 17.12 17.58
CA SER A 302 -1.84 18.23 18.55
C SER A 302 -3.25 18.79 18.84
N SER A 303 -4.26 18.39 18.06
CA SER A 303 -5.66 18.84 18.23
C SER A 303 -6.61 17.79 18.80
N LEU A 304 -6.11 16.60 19.13
CA LEU A 304 -6.92 15.54 19.72
C LEU A 304 -7.20 15.86 21.19
N THR A 305 -8.35 16.49 21.44
CA THR A 305 -8.84 16.77 22.80
C THR A 305 -9.65 15.59 23.37
N SER A 306 -10.00 14.58 22.56
CA SER A 306 -10.78 13.42 22.96
C SER A 306 -10.43 12.14 22.17
N ILE A 307 -10.67 10.97 22.77
CA ILE A 307 -10.49 9.64 22.17
C ILE A 307 -11.79 9.24 21.43
N ASN A 308 -12.16 9.96 20.36
CA ASN A 308 -13.42 9.74 19.66
C ASN A 308 -13.34 8.80 18.44
N THR A 309 -12.20 8.12 18.24
CA THR A 309 -11.95 7.24 17.08
C THR A 309 -12.01 5.76 17.41
N LEU A 310 -12.14 5.38 18.69
CA LEU A 310 -12.40 4.01 19.08
C LEU A 310 -13.88 3.73 18.79
N SER A 311 -14.18 2.78 17.90
CA SER A 311 -15.57 2.46 17.51
C SER A 311 -16.43 1.96 18.67
N ASP A 312 -15.79 1.51 19.74
CA ASP A 312 -16.36 1.01 20.99
C ASP A 312 -16.25 2.03 22.14
N ALA A 313 -15.84 3.27 21.85
CA ALA A 313 -15.85 4.35 22.83
C ALA A 313 -16.91 5.40 22.48
N LEU A 314 -17.86 5.61 23.39
CA LEU A 314 -18.75 6.76 23.37
C LEU A 314 -18.11 7.87 24.22
N ILE A 315 -17.90 9.03 23.61
CA ILE A 315 -17.55 10.25 24.33
C ILE A 315 -18.69 11.25 24.12
N GLU A 316 -19.32 11.67 25.19
CA GLU A 316 -20.40 12.66 25.16
C GLU A 316 -19.85 14.07 25.38
N ASP A 317 -20.46 15.08 24.73
CA ASP A 317 -20.05 16.49 24.84
C ASP A 317 -20.16 17.06 26.27
N ILE A 318 -20.82 16.33 27.17
CA ILE A 318 -20.96 16.63 28.59
C ILE A 318 -19.79 16.13 29.47
N GLY A 319 -18.72 15.66 28.85
CA GLY A 319 -17.48 15.26 29.54
C GLY A 319 -17.49 13.84 30.10
N SER A 320 -18.45 13.01 29.70
CA SER A 320 -18.50 11.58 30.03
C SER A 320 -17.78 10.74 28.96
N MET A 321 -17.09 9.68 29.39
CA MET A 321 -16.37 8.75 28.51
C MET A 321 -16.73 7.31 28.89
N TYR A 322 -17.26 6.55 27.92
CA TYR A 322 -17.64 5.15 28.04
C TYR A 322 -16.84 4.34 27.01
N VAL A 323 -16.10 3.32 27.45
CA VAL A 323 -15.25 2.49 26.58
C VAL A 323 -15.61 1.01 26.79
N GLY A 324 -15.99 0.34 25.70
CA GLY A 324 -16.47 -1.05 25.73
C GLY A 324 -17.95 -1.19 26.14
N ASN A 325 -18.67 -0.07 26.26
CA ASN A 325 -20.09 0.00 26.59
C ASN A 325 -20.71 1.30 26.02
N ASP A 326 -22.01 1.27 25.72
CA ASP A 326 -22.80 2.39 25.20
C ASP A 326 -24.10 2.56 26.02
N PRO A 327 -24.16 3.51 26.97
CA PRO A 327 -25.37 3.81 27.75
C PRO A 327 -26.35 4.75 27.03
N SER A 328 -26.17 5.06 25.73
CA SER A 328 -26.93 6.11 25.01
C SER A 328 -28.45 5.94 24.99
N SER A 329 -28.98 4.79 25.40
CA SER A 329 -30.43 4.61 25.60
C SER A 329 -30.96 5.14 26.95
N THR A 330 -30.08 5.50 27.89
CA THR A 330 -30.44 5.86 29.26
C THR A 330 -29.92 7.23 29.72
N THR A 331 -28.91 7.85 29.07
CA THR A 331 -28.29 9.10 29.58
C THR A 331 -29.20 10.33 29.49
N VAL A 332 -29.64 10.84 30.64
CA VAL A 332 -30.36 12.12 30.79
C VAL A 332 -29.59 12.97 31.81
N GLU A 333 -28.73 13.89 31.36
CA GLU A 333 -27.93 14.76 32.25
C GLU A 333 -26.90 14.04 33.17
N ALA A 334 -26.35 12.89 32.76
CA ALA A 334 -25.31 12.17 33.51
C ALA A 334 -23.88 12.62 33.12
N ASN A 335 -23.40 13.71 33.70
CA ASN A 335 -22.17 14.40 33.29
C ASN A 335 -20.91 13.90 34.01
N TYR A 336 -19.75 14.07 33.36
CA TYR A 336 -18.44 13.80 33.94
C TYR A 336 -18.22 12.38 34.47
N ASN A 337 -18.82 11.38 33.82
CA ASN A 337 -18.67 9.97 34.17
C ASN A 337 -17.53 9.30 33.38
N LEU A 338 -16.87 8.32 33.98
CA LEU A 338 -15.89 7.46 33.33
C LEU A 338 -16.31 6.00 33.45
N ALA A 339 -16.56 5.32 32.35
CA ALA A 339 -16.83 3.89 32.31
C ALA A 339 -15.86 3.16 31.38
N VAL A 340 -15.22 2.10 31.86
CA VAL A 340 -14.30 1.28 31.07
C VAL A 340 -14.53 -0.20 31.39
N GLY A 341 -15.05 -0.96 30.43
CA GLY A 341 -15.35 -2.37 30.56
C GLY A 341 -16.76 -2.73 30.08
N ILE A 342 -16.98 -4.03 29.88
CA ILE A 342 -18.29 -4.58 29.50
C ILE A 342 -19.27 -4.38 30.65
N ASP A 343 -20.46 -3.85 30.33
CA ASP A 343 -21.56 -3.51 31.25
C ASP A 343 -21.16 -2.52 32.37
N ALA A 344 -20.08 -1.77 32.20
CA ALA A 344 -19.68 -0.76 33.18
C ALA A 344 -20.59 0.47 33.04
N LEU A 345 -21.31 0.83 34.12
CA LEU A 345 -22.18 2.02 34.19
C LEU A 345 -23.21 2.10 33.05
N ASP A 346 -23.82 0.97 32.67
CA ASP A 346 -24.72 0.84 31.52
C ASP A 346 -26.18 1.27 31.77
N ALA A 347 -26.61 1.35 33.04
CA ALA A 347 -27.97 1.80 33.39
C ALA A 347 -28.07 3.26 33.86
N ILE A 348 -27.02 4.08 33.69
CA ILE A 348 -27.01 5.46 34.21
C ILE A 348 -28.07 6.33 33.54
N GLU A 349 -28.93 6.93 34.36
CA GLU A 349 -29.97 7.89 33.96
C GLU A 349 -29.52 9.32 34.28
N THR A 350 -29.41 9.66 35.56
CA THR A 350 -29.11 11.02 36.06
C THR A 350 -28.14 10.95 37.25
N GLY A 351 -26.82 10.94 37.01
CA GLY A 351 -25.83 10.91 38.10
C GLY A 351 -24.44 11.28 37.62
N ASP A 352 -23.83 12.27 38.28
CA ASP A 352 -22.57 12.86 37.84
C ASP A 352 -21.35 12.27 38.58
N TYR A 353 -20.17 12.42 37.98
CA TYR A 353 -18.86 12.17 38.61
C TYR A 353 -18.61 10.73 39.06
N ASN A 354 -19.20 9.74 38.40
CA ASN A 354 -18.90 8.33 38.65
C ASN A 354 -17.67 7.86 37.88
N THR A 355 -16.90 6.94 38.47
CA THR A 355 -15.81 6.22 37.81
C THR A 355 -16.05 4.72 37.97
N ALA A 356 -16.29 4.01 36.88
CA ALA A 356 -16.54 2.58 36.83
C ALA A 356 -15.53 1.89 35.89
N VAL A 357 -14.62 1.09 36.43
CA VAL A 357 -13.60 0.38 35.66
C VAL A 357 -13.63 -1.10 36.00
N GLY A 358 -13.93 -1.94 35.02
CA GLY A 358 -14.02 -3.40 35.16
C GLY A 358 -15.37 -3.96 34.72
N TYR A 359 -15.45 -5.29 34.64
CA TYR A 359 -16.66 -6.02 34.20
C TYR A 359 -17.83 -5.83 35.17
N SER A 360 -18.98 -5.37 34.65
CA SER A 360 -20.22 -5.06 35.37
C SER A 360 -20.02 -4.21 36.62
N SER A 361 -19.08 -3.26 36.56
CA SER A 361 -18.86 -2.29 37.64
C SER A 361 -19.92 -1.19 37.56
N LEU A 362 -20.61 -0.91 38.67
CA LEU A 362 -21.69 0.11 38.74
C LEU A 362 -22.86 -0.10 37.75
N THR A 363 -23.10 -1.34 37.29
CA THR A 363 -24.05 -1.64 36.20
C THR A 363 -25.49 -1.18 36.48
N ASP A 364 -26.04 -1.40 37.68
CA ASP A 364 -27.43 -1.02 38.00
C ASP A 364 -27.60 0.47 38.42
N ASN A 365 -26.56 1.30 38.34
CA ASN A 365 -26.58 2.66 38.88
C ASN A 365 -27.36 3.62 37.99
N THR A 366 -28.54 4.03 38.44
CA THR A 366 -29.45 4.91 37.73
C THR A 366 -29.26 6.38 38.09
N THR A 367 -29.19 6.72 39.39
CA THR A 367 -29.07 8.14 39.81
C THR A 367 -27.94 8.44 40.78
N GLY A 368 -27.22 7.43 41.26
CA GLY A 368 -26.11 7.63 42.20
C GLY A 368 -24.96 8.39 41.56
N GLY A 369 -24.43 9.40 42.26
CA GLY A 369 -23.31 10.23 41.84
C GLY A 369 -22.07 10.10 42.72
N THR A 370 -20.93 10.53 42.18
CA THR A 370 -19.63 10.57 42.88
C THR A 370 -19.16 9.20 43.38
N ASN A 371 -19.53 8.11 42.71
CA ASN A 371 -19.07 6.76 43.07
C ASN A 371 -17.75 6.40 42.35
N THR A 372 -16.83 5.74 43.04
CA THR A 372 -15.60 5.16 42.46
C THR A 372 -15.66 3.65 42.58
N ALA A 373 -15.69 2.93 41.47
CA ALA A 373 -15.83 1.49 41.39
C ALA A 373 -14.77 0.87 40.46
N PHE A 374 -13.79 0.19 41.04
CA PHE A 374 -12.67 -0.38 40.32
C PHE A 374 -12.54 -1.89 40.59
N GLY A 375 -12.87 -2.71 39.60
CA GLY A 375 -12.75 -4.16 39.64
C GLY A 375 -13.98 -4.90 39.11
N ASN A 376 -14.04 -6.20 39.35
CA ASN A 376 -15.11 -7.06 38.84
C ASN A 376 -16.32 -6.99 39.79
N GLN A 377 -17.49 -6.64 39.26
CA GLN A 377 -18.76 -6.57 39.99
C GLN A 377 -18.72 -5.68 41.24
N THR A 378 -17.93 -4.61 41.24
CA THR A 378 -17.95 -3.61 42.32
C THR A 378 -19.19 -2.73 42.20
N LEU A 379 -19.87 -2.46 43.33
CA LEU A 379 -21.10 -1.65 43.36
C LEU A 379 -22.18 -2.14 42.36
N PHE A 380 -22.24 -3.46 42.11
CA PHE A 380 -23.07 -4.08 41.07
C PHE A 380 -24.57 -3.73 41.18
N LYS A 381 -25.15 -3.69 42.39
CA LYS A 381 -26.56 -3.33 42.64
C LYS A 381 -26.80 -1.89 43.08
N ASN A 382 -25.82 -1.01 42.98
CA ASN A 382 -26.00 0.39 43.37
C ASN A 382 -27.03 1.03 42.46
N THR A 383 -28.14 1.54 43.00
CA THR A 383 -29.16 2.24 42.21
C THR A 383 -29.09 3.75 42.44
N THR A 384 -29.09 4.18 43.71
CA THR A 384 -29.14 5.60 44.09
C THR A 384 -28.09 6.00 45.14
N GLY A 385 -27.25 5.07 45.59
CA GLY A 385 -26.23 5.36 46.60
C GLY A 385 -25.15 6.30 46.07
N ASP A 386 -24.78 7.31 46.85
CA ASP A 386 -23.81 8.34 46.47
C ASP A 386 -22.48 8.21 47.23
N ARG A 387 -21.40 8.71 46.63
CA ARG A 387 -20.09 8.88 47.29
C ARG A 387 -19.50 7.59 47.87
N ASN A 388 -19.74 6.46 47.20
CA ASN A 388 -19.14 5.18 47.58
C ASN A 388 -17.80 4.96 46.86
N THR A 389 -16.82 4.37 47.54
CA THR A 389 -15.55 3.92 46.96
C THR A 389 -15.46 2.41 47.09
N ALA A 390 -15.56 1.67 45.99
CA ALA A 390 -15.43 0.22 45.92
C ALA A 390 -14.23 -0.15 45.04
N ILE A 391 -13.27 -0.90 45.59
CA ILE A 391 -12.11 -1.38 44.85
C ILE A 391 -11.95 -2.89 45.14
N GLY A 392 -11.77 -3.71 44.09
CA GLY A 392 -11.54 -5.15 44.19
C GLY A 392 -12.65 -6.00 43.57
N HIS A 393 -12.91 -7.20 44.09
CA HIS A 393 -13.92 -8.11 43.52
C HIS A 393 -15.13 -8.16 44.46
N GLN A 394 -16.31 -7.85 43.92
CA GLN A 394 -17.59 -7.84 44.65
C GLN A 394 -17.58 -6.96 45.91
N SER A 395 -16.73 -5.92 45.96
CA SER A 395 -16.82 -4.88 46.99
C SER A 395 -18.11 -4.07 46.80
N LEU A 396 -18.91 -3.92 47.85
CA LEU A 396 -20.23 -3.25 47.82
C LEU A 396 -21.24 -3.89 46.82
N PHE A 397 -21.16 -5.20 46.59
CA PHE A 397 -21.93 -5.90 45.54
C PHE A 397 -23.46 -5.67 45.57
N GLN A 398 -24.12 -5.80 46.72
CA GLN A 398 -25.58 -5.60 46.88
C GLN A 398 -25.94 -4.23 47.50
N ASN A 399 -25.05 -3.23 47.45
CA ASN A 399 -25.40 -1.91 47.97
C ASN A 399 -26.43 -1.26 47.06
N THR A 400 -27.68 -1.02 47.50
CA THR A 400 -28.71 -0.37 46.67
C THR A 400 -28.79 1.13 46.88
N GLU A 401 -28.84 1.58 48.14
CA GLU A 401 -29.04 3.00 48.54
C GLU A 401 -27.95 3.54 49.47
N GLY A 402 -27.10 2.68 50.03
CA GLY A 402 -26.09 3.08 51.01
C GLY A 402 -25.09 4.06 50.40
N SER A 403 -24.72 5.08 51.16
CA SER A 403 -23.88 6.21 50.73
C SER A 403 -22.66 6.40 51.65
N HIS A 404 -21.62 7.02 51.12
CA HIS A 404 -20.37 7.32 51.84
C HIS A 404 -19.63 6.07 52.37
N ASN A 405 -19.78 4.91 51.72
CA ASN A 405 -19.06 3.70 52.11
C ASN A 405 -17.72 3.58 51.37
N THR A 406 -16.68 3.12 52.05
CA THR A 406 -15.38 2.74 51.47
C THR A 406 -15.18 1.24 51.63
N ALA A 407 -15.04 0.50 50.54
CA ALA A 407 -14.86 -0.95 50.50
C ALA A 407 -13.67 -1.30 49.59
N VAL A 408 -12.57 -1.79 50.17
CA VAL A 408 -11.36 -2.15 49.40
C VAL A 408 -10.97 -3.60 49.68
N GLY A 409 -11.08 -4.47 48.67
CA GLY A 409 -10.63 -5.86 48.72
C GLY A 409 -11.62 -6.87 48.11
N TYR A 410 -11.77 -8.04 48.74
CA TYR A 410 -12.61 -9.14 48.22
C TYR A 410 -13.83 -9.33 49.12
N ASN A 411 -15.03 -9.21 48.53
CA ASN A 411 -16.33 -9.38 49.21
C ASN A 411 -16.46 -8.49 50.46
N VAL A 412 -16.07 -7.23 50.35
CA VAL A 412 -16.20 -6.26 51.44
C VAL A 412 -17.56 -5.55 51.34
N LEU A 413 -18.29 -5.43 52.46
CA LEU A 413 -19.59 -4.72 52.52
C LEU A 413 -20.62 -5.21 51.49
N THR A 414 -20.75 -6.53 51.30
CA THR A 414 -21.55 -7.07 50.19
C THR A 414 -23.05 -6.84 50.28
N ASN A 415 -23.64 -6.57 51.46
CA ASN A 415 -25.09 -6.59 51.69
C ASN A 415 -25.66 -5.33 52.38
N THR A 416 -25.09 -4.15 52.15
CA THR A 416 -25.42 -2.95 52.94
C THR A 416 -26.44 -2.03 52.28
N THR A 417 -27.37 -1.47 53.06
CA THR A 417 -28.11 -0.24 52.73
C THR A 417 -27.69 0.93 53.63
N SER A 418 -26.66 0.70 54.46
CA SER A 418 -26.16 1.61 55.49
C SER A 418 -25.10 2.57 54.96
N ASN A 419 -24.85 3.63 55.73
CA ASN A 419 -23.96 4.72 55.34
C ASN A 419 -22.65 4.74 56.14
N SER A 420 -21.63 5.39 55.57
CA SER A 420 -20.41 5.78 56.29
C SER A 420 -19.60 4.62 56.89
N ASN A 421 -19.59 3.44 56.26
CA ASN A 421 -18.72 2.33 56.68
C ASN A 421 -17.41 2.33 55.91
N THR A 422 -16.32 1.95 56.57
CA THR A 422 -15.00 1.71 55.97
C THR A 422 -14.61 0.26 56.17
N GLY A 423 -14.70 -0.56 55.14
CA GLY A 423 -14.19 -1.93 55.10
C GLY A 423 -12.95 -2.02 54.22
N ILE A 424 -11.87 -2.62 54.73
CA ILE A 424 -10.66 -2.88 53.95
C ILE A 424 -10.13 -4.28 54.30
N GLY A 425 -9.98 -5.14 53.30
CA GLY A 425 -9.46 -6.49 53.44
C GLY A 425 -10.31 -7.55 52.74
N THR A 426 -10.43 -8.72 53.33
CA THR A 426 -11.20 -9.84 52.76
C THR A 426 -12.38 -10.09 53.68
N THR A 427 -13.59 -10.14 53.13
CA THR A 427 -14.83 -10.44 53.86
C THR A 427 -15.09 -9.55 55.10
N ALA A 428 -14.55 -8.33 55.12
CA ALA A 428 -14.83 -7.33 56.15
C ALA A 428 -16.27 -6.79 55.97
N LEU A 429 -17.06 -6.76 57.05
CA LEU A 429 -18.45 -6.29 57.05
C LEU A 429 -19.37 -6.97 56.00
N THR A 430 -19.10 -8.23 55.65
CA THR A 430 -19.82 -8.95 54.58
C THR A 430 -21.34 -9.00 54.81
N ASP A 431 -21.75 -9.28 56.05
CA ASP A 431 -23.17 -9.45 56.41
C ASP A 431 -23.80 -8.15 56.97
N ASN A 432 -23.12 -7.01 56.84
CA ASN A 432 -23.63 -5.72 57.32
C ASN A 432 -24.77 -5.21 56.46
N THR A 433 -25.97 -5.17 57.04
CA THR A 433 -27.19 -4.74 56.39
C THR A 433 -27.48 -3.26 56.67
N THR A 434 -27.58 -2.87 57.94
CA THR A 434 -28.00 -1.50 58.34
C THR A 434 -27.00 -0.81 59.27
N GLY A 435 -25.97 -1.49 59.77
CA GLY A 435 -24.99 -0.92 60.68
C GLY A 435 -24.15 0.19 60.03
N ALA A 436 -24.21 1.41 60.56
CA ALA A 436 -23.50 2.57 60.00
C ALA A 436 -22.29 2.99 60.85
N TYR A 437 -21.38 3.76 60.26
CA TYR A 437 -20.21 4.33 60.95
C TYR A 437 -19.23 3.28 61.52
N ASN A 438 -19.09 2.12 60.86
CA ASN A 438 -18.12 1.10 61.26
C ASN A 438 -16.81 1.23 60.49
N VAL A 439 -15.70 0.94 61.15
CA VAL A 439 -14.37 0.77 60.55
C VAL A 439 -13.94 -0.68 60.75
N ALA A 440 -13.65 -1.40 59.67
CA ALA A 440 -13.25 -2.79 59.65
C ALA A 440 -12.00 -2.96 58.77
N LEU A 441 -10.84 -3.20 59.37
CA LEU A 441 -9.57 -3.39 58.66
C LEU A 441 -8.97 -4.76 58.96
N GLY A 442 -8.97 -5.65 57.96
CA GLY A 442 -8.44 -6.99 58.06
C GLY A 442 -9.33 -8.04 57.39
N MET A 443 -9.03 -9.30 57.65
CA MET A 443 -9.81 -10.43 57.13
C MET A 443 -10.89 -10.83 58.14
N ASN A 444 -12.13 -11.05 57.67
CA ASN A 444 -13.30 -11.41 58.48
C ASN A 444 -13.62 -10.45 59.66
N VAL A 445 -13.24 -9.19 59.54
CA VAL A 445 -13.50 -8.19 60.59
C VAL A 445 -14.97 -7.78 60.56
N LEU A 446 -15.64 -7.83 61.71
CA LEU A 446 -17.09 -7.53 61.81
C LEU A 446 -17.94 -8.32 60.79
N ARG A 447 -17.51 -9.52 60.39
CA ARG A 447 -18.10 -10.27 59.27
C ARG A 447 -19.59 -10.52 59.47
N SER A 448 -19.98 -10.93 60.67
CA SER A 448 -21.37 -11.29 61.04
C SER A 448 -22.18 -10.11 61.56
N SER A 449 -21.63 -8.89 61.54
CA SER A 449 -22.32 -7.69 62.03
C SER A 449 -23.38 -7.26 61.05
N THR A 450 -24.64 -7.24 61.47
CA THR A 450 -25.81 -6.90 60.64
C THR A 450 -26.31 -5.47 60.87
N THR A 451 -26.54 -5.05 62.12
CA THR A 451 -27.10 -3.71 62.45
C THR A 451 -26.29 -2.89 63.45
N SER A 452 -25.04 -3.23 63.73
CA SER A 452 -24.24 -2.55 64.75
C SER A 452 -23.61 -1.26 64.23
N TYR A 453 -23.62 -0.19 65.04
CA TYR A 453 -23.07 1.13 64.69
C TYR A 453 -21.80 1.44 65.49
N TYR A 454 -20.98 2.34 64.94
CA TYR A 454 -19.85 2.98 65.61
C TYR A 454 -18.76 2.03 66.12
N ASN A 455 -18.57 0.88 65.48
CA ASN A 455 -17.47 -0.02 65.83
C ASN A 455 -16.19 0.35 65.07
N THR A 456 -15.04 0.22 65.73
CA THR A 456 -13.72 0.30 65.10
C THR A 456 -12.97 -0.99 65.37
N SER A 457 -12.78 -1.80 64.35
CA SER A 457 -12.15 -3.10 64.46
C SER A 457 -11.01 -3.26 63.47
N ILE A 458 -9.84 -3.66 63.98
CA ILE A 458 -8.61 -3.80 63.21
C ILE A 458 -7.92 -5.11 63.61
N GLY A 459 -7.61 -5.97 62.64
CA GLY A 459 -6.93 -7.24 62.85
C GLY A 459 -7.77 -8.45 62.43
N ASN A 460 -7.10 -9.50 61.97
CA ASN A 460 -7.77 -10.70 61.43
C ASN A 460 -8.72 -11.34 62.48
N ASN A 461 -9.96 -11.59 62.04
CA ASN A 461 -11.12 -12.07 62.81
C ASN A 461 -11.51 -11.22 64.05
N SER A 462 -11.04 -9.98 64.15
CA SER A 462 -11.45 -9.07 65.24
C SER A 462 -12.95 -8.78 65.14
N LEU A 463 -13.68 -8.92 66.27
CA LEU A 463 -15.13 -8.79 66.37
C LEU A 463 -15.94 -9.55 65.29
N GLN A 464 -15.44 -10.69 64.81
CA GLN A 464 -16.09 -11.46 63.73
C GLN A 464 -17.55 -11.80 64.04
N ASP A 465 -17.83 -12.17 65.29
CA ASP A 465 -19.13 -12.67 65.75
C ASP A 465 -20.03 -11.58 66.33
N ALA A 466 -19.62 -10.31 66.25
CA ALA A 466 -20.48 -9.20 66.65
C ALA A 466 -21.73 -9.21 65.78
N ASN A 467 -22.88 -9.57 66.36
CA ASN A 467 -24.16 -9.71 65.67
C ASN A 467 -25.23 -9.07 66.55
N ARG A 468 -25.82 -7.95 66.13
CA ARG A 468 -26.83 -7.26 66.93
C ARG A 468 -28.10 -7.02 66.15
N THR A 469 -29.23 -7.38 66.77
CA THR A 469 -30.59 -7.36 66.20
C THR A 469 -31.63 -6.73 67.13
N ALA A 470 -31.21 -5.94 68.14
CA ALA A 470 -32.13 -5.23 69.04
C ALA A 470 -31.64 -3.85 69.55
N ASP A 471 -30.34 -3.55 69.53
CA ASP A 471 -29.78 -2.25 69.91
C ASP A 471 -28.65 -1.92 68.93
N THR A 472 -28.70 -0.74 68.30
CA THR A 472 -27.78 -0.32 67.23
C THR A 472 -26.45 0.18 67.77
N ASP A 473 -26.36 0.53 69.06
CA ASP A 473 -25.19 1.20 69.64
C ASP A 473 -24.07 0.23 70.00
N GLY A 474 -23.23 -0.13 69.02
CA GLY A 474 -22.07 -1.01 69.20
C GLY A 474 -20.94 -0.34 69.97
N TYR A 475 -20.40 0.77 69.46
CA TYR A 475 -19.32 1.54 70.09
C TYR A 475 -18.11 0.69 70.57
N ASN A 476 -17.85 -0.46 69.94
CA ASN A 476 -16.73 -1.30 70.32
C ASN A 476 -15.47 -0.91 69.54
N VAL A 477 -14.34 -0.82 70.24
CA VAL A 477 -13.01 -0.68 69.66
C VAL A 477 -12.27 -1.99 69.90
N ALA A 478 -11.85 -2.67 68.83
CA ALA A 478 -11.12 -3.93 68.95
C ALA A 478 -9.91 -3.96 68.01
N VAL A 479 -8.70 -4.02 68.57
CA VAL A 479 -7.46 -3.94 67.80
C VAL A 479 -6.56 -5.11 68.17
N GLY A 480 -6.37 -6.04 67.24
CA GLY A 480 -5.55 -7.24 67.39
C GLY A 480 -6.13 -8.45 66.66
N TYR A 481 -5.30 -9.48 66.45
CA TYR A 481 -5.77 -10.79 65.98
C TYR A 481 -6.77 -11.37 67.00
N ASN A 482 -7.95 -11.80 66.55
CA ASN A 482 -8.98 -12.39 67.41
C ASN A 482 -9.45 -11.49 68.59
N ALA A 483 -9.27 -10.17 68.51
CA ALA A 483 -9.74 -9.26 69.56
C ALA A 483 -11.29 -9.26 69.61
N GLY A 484 -11.86 -9.59 70.76
CA GLY A 484 -13.29 -9.80 70.96
C GLY A 484 -13.87 -11.04 70.27
N ASN A 485 -13.01 -11.95 69.78
CA ASN A 485 -13.38 -13.19 69.11
C ASN A 485 -12.34 -14.29 69.42
N THR A 486 -12.37 -14.80 70.64
CA THR A 486 -11.43 -15.80 71.16
C THR A 486 -12.00 -17.22 71.19
N GLY A 487 -13.29 -17.41 70.84
CA GLY A 487 -14.03 -18.66 70.99
C GLY A 487 -14.68 -18.82 72.37
N THR A 488 -14.51 -17.84 73.25
CA THR A 488 -15.08 -17.77 74.60
C THR A 488 -15.39 -16.32 74.91
N ASN A 489 -16.60 -16.01 75.37
CA ASN A 489 -17.05 -14.64 75.64
C ASN A 489 -16.88 -13.69 74.44
N ASP A 490 -17.04 -14.20 73.23
CA ASP A 490 -16.99 -13.41 72.01
C ASP A 490 -18.06 -12.33 72.04
N ILE A 491 -17.69 -11.11 71.67
CA ILE A 491 -18.63 -10.00 71.65
C ILE A 491 -19.66 -10.30 70.57
N THR A 492 -20.85 -10.72 70.98
CA THR A 492 -22.02 -10.88 70.10
C THR A 492 -22.94 -9.68 70.26
N THR A 493 -23.36 -9.40 71.50
CA THR A 493 -24.25 -8.26 71.83
C THR A 493 -23.60 -7.21 72.73
N GLY A 494 -22.36 -7.38 73.16
CA GLY A 494 -21.67 -6.41 74.00
C GLY A 494 -21.44 -5.05 73.31
N ASN A 495 -21.36 -3.98 74.08
CA ASN A 495 -21.17 -2.62 73.55
C ASN A 495 -20.23 -1.75 74.39
N LYS A 496 -19.70 -0.68 73.78
CA LYS A 496 -18.82 0.30 74.44
C LYS A 496 -17.54 -0.31 75.00
N ASN A 497 -17.07 -1.44 74.45
CA ASN A 497 -15.86 -2.11 74.91
C ASN A 497 -14.63 -1.62 74.13
N THR A 498 -13.49 -1.51 74.80
CA THR A 498 -12.17 -1.28 74.21
C THR A 498 -11.32 -2.51 74.46
N LEU A 499 -10.98 -3.25 73.41
CA LEU A 499 -10.22 -4.49 73.41
C LEU A 499 -8.93 -4.26 72.62
N LEU A 500 -7.79 -4.18 73.29
CA LEU A 500 -6.51 -3.85 72.66
C LEU A 500 -5.47 -4.94 72.95
N GLY A 501 -5.10 -5.70 71.93
CA GLY A 501 -4.18 -6.83 72.03
C GLY A 501 -4.75 -8.07 71.36
N ALA A 502 -3.85 -8.96 70.92
CA ALA A 502 -4.26 -10.23 70.32
C ALA A 502 -4.93 -11.13 71.36
N SER A 503 -6.01 -11.78 70.94
CA SER A 503 -6.83 -12.67 71.75
C SER A 503 -7.38 -12.03 73.03
N THR A 504 -7.76 -10.74 72.96
CA THR A 504 -8.47 -10.08 74.06
C THR A 504 -9.94 -10.52 74.08
N ALA A 505 -10.47 -10.82 75.26
CA ALA A 505 -11.86 -11.25 75.44
C ALA A 505 -12.62 -10.32 76.39
N ALA A 506 -13.94 -10.23 76.21
CA ALA A 506 -14.79 -9.57 77.19
C ALA A 506 -15.08 -10.50 78.38
N SER A 507 -15.65 -9.95 79.46
CA SER A 507 -16.04 -10.77 80.61
C SER A 507 -17.16 -11.77 80.29
N VAL A 508 -18.04 -11.39 79.36
CA VAL A 508 -19.16 -12.19 78.83
C VAL A 508 -19.51 -11.64 77.43
N ALA A 509 -20.23 -12.42 76.63
CA ALA A 509 -20.60 -12.03 75.26
C ALA A 509 -21.42 -10.73 75.15
N ALA A 510 -22.18 -10.40 76.20
CA ALA A 510 -22.96 -9.16 76.36
C ALA A 510 -22.23 -8.10 77.21
N GLY A 511 -20.92 -8.24 77.41
CA GLY A 511 -20.12 -7.35 78.24
C GLY A 511 -20.21 -5.91 77.76
N THR A 512 -20.28 -4.96 78.70
CA THR A 512 -20.41 -3.53 78.37
C THR A 512 -19.42 -2.66 79.12
N ASN A 513 -18.95 -1.62 78.42
CA ASN A 513 -18.11 -0.57 78.99
C ASN A 513 -16.84 -1.11 79.67
N GLN A 514 -16.13 -2.02 78.98
CA GLN A 514 -14.90 -2.64 79.48
C GLN A 514 -13.70 -2.10 78.72
N SER A 515 -12.58 -1.85 79.40
CA SER A 515 -11.28 -1.61 78.76
C SER A 515 -10.35 -2.77 79.07
N VAL A 516 -10.07 -3.61 78.09
CA VAL A 516 -9.27 -4.82 78.22
C VAL A 516 -8.04 -4.69 77.33
N ILE A 517 -6.86 -4.63 77.94
CA ILE A 517 -5.61 -4.31 77.25
C ILE A 517 -4.57 -5.37 77.57
N GLY A 518 -3.96 -5.98 76.55
CA GLY A 518 -2.88 -6.96 76.67
C GLY A 518 -3.15 -8.27 75.93
N TYR A 519 -2.09 -9.01 75.60
CA TYR A 519 -2.21 -10.33 74.97
C TYR A 519 -2.96 -11.30 75.89
N GLY A 520 -4.03 -11.92 75.36
CA GLY A 520 -4.82 -12.91 76.13
C GLY A 520 -5.56 -12.34 77.34
N ALA A 521 -5.69 -11.02 77.45
CA ALA A 521 -6.40 -10.39 78.57
C ALA A 521 -7.92 -10.65 78.43
N SER A 522 -8.57 -11.03 79.52
CA SER A 522 -10.03 -11.23 79.57
C SER A 522 -10.65 -10.26 80.57
N GLY A 523 -11.66 -9.52 80.12
CA GLY A 523 -12.46 -8.66 81.00
C GLY A 523 -13.04 -9.45 82.19
N GLN A 524 -13.26 -8.76 83.31
CA GLN A 524 -13.73 -9.39 84.54
C GLN A 524 -15.18 -9.02 84.90
N ALA A 525 -15.61 -7.80 84.55
CA ALA A 525 -16.97 -7.32 84.77
C ALA A 525 -17.31 -6.12 83.86
N ASN A 526 -18.57 -5.74 83.81
CA ASN A 526 -18.99 -4.48 83.17
C ASN A 526 -18.43 -3.26 83.90
N ASN A 527 -18.21 -2.15 83.18
CA ASN A 527 -17.68 -0.90 83.75
C ASN A 527 -16.32 -1.09 84.44
N SER A 528 -15.43 -1.88 83.83
CA SER A 528 -14.15 -2.25 84.43
C SER A 528 -12.98 -2.07 83.47
N VAL A 529 -11.77 -1.98 84.04
CA VAL A 529 -10.52 -1.98 83.30
C VAL A 529 -9.74 -3.26 83.67
N THR A 530 -9.26 -3.98 82.66
CA THR A 530 -8.35 -5.12 82.80
C THR A 530 -7.07 -4.83 82.04
N LEU A 531 -5.93 -4.88 82.73
CA LEU A 531 -4.60 -4.66 82.14
C LEU A 531 -3.78 -5.94 82.31
N GLY A 532 -3.55 -6.66 81.21
CA GLY A 532 -2.77 -7.88 81.19
C GLY A 532 -3.55 -9.17 81.41
N ASN A 533 -2.82 -10.28 81.37
CA ASN A 533 -3.29 -11.63 81.70
C ASN A 533 -2.62 -12.11 83.01
N ALA A 534 -2.80 -13.39 83.35
CA ALA A 534 -2.20 -13.98 84.56
C ALA A 534 -0.65 -13.98 84.57
N ASP A 535 0.00 -13.80 83.42
CA ASP A 535 1.46 -13.77 83.30
C ASP A 535 2.06 -12.38 83.58
N VAL A 536 1.23 -11.33 83.67
CA VAL A 536 1.69 -9.98 83.98
C VAL A 536 2.07 -9.86 85.46
N THR A 537 3.36 -9.64 85.73
CA THR A 537 3.92 -9.63 87.09
C THR A 537 3.95 -8.27 87.78
N ALA A 538 3.85 -7.18 87.02
CA ALA A 538 3.83 -5.81 87.55
C ALA A 538 3.10 -4.86 86.60
N ILE A 539 2.32 -3.93 87.17
CA ILE A 539 1.73 -2.79 86.48
C ILE A 539 2.38 -1.53 87.08
N TYR A 540 3.05 -0.73 86.25
CA TYR A 540 3.70 0.51 86.68
C TYR A 540 2.82 1.70 86.32
N MET A 541 2.22 2.34 87.31
CA MET A 541 1.47 3.60 87.14
C MET A 541 2.39 4.79 87.42
N SER A 542 2.26 5.87 86.63
CA SER A 542 3.03 7.10 86.89
C SER A 542 2.64 7.70 88.24
N GLN A 543 3.66 8.11 89.01
CA GLN A 543 3.57 8.55 90.40
C GLN A 543 2.57 9.70 90.58
N ASP A 544 1.39 9.41 91.12
CA ASP A 544 0.58 10.43 91.77
C ASP A 544 0.13 9.96 93.15
N LYS A 545 0.28 10.86 94.13
CA LYS A 545 0.14 10.60 95.55
C LYS A 545 -1.34 10.47 95.89
N GLY A 546 -1.94 9.34 95.56
CA GLY A 546 -3.36 9.08 95.77
C GLY A 546 -3.99 8.03 94.84
N ALA A 547 -3.23 7.44 93.91
CA ALA A 547 -3.77 6.36 93.08
C ALA A 547 -4.11 5.13 93.95
N THR A 548 -5.40 4.86 94.09
CA THR A 548 -5.93 3.62 94.69
C THR A 548 -6.31 2.70 93.53
N VAL A 549 -5.93 1.42 93.61
CA VAL A 549 -6.38 0.38 92.66
C VAL A 549 -7.82 0.01 92.96
#